data_AF-A0A6I0K1B5-F1
#
_entry.id   AF-A0A6I0K1B5-F1
#
_cell.length_a   1.000
_cell.length_b   1.000
_cell.length_c   1.000
_cell.angle_alpha   90.00
_cell.angle_beta   90.00
_cell.angle_gamma   90.00
#
_symmetry.space_group_name_H-M   'P 1'
#
loop_
_entity.id
_entity.type
_entity.pdbx_description
1 polymer ?
#
loop_
_entity_poly.entity_id
_entity_poly.type
_entity_poly.pdbx_seq_one_letter_code
_entity_poly.pdbx_strand_id
1 'polypeptide(L)'
;IEWFKASKIEGMKKEFFTNDEGKKDFRMVPCTDCPPLWARFYTLEDNRPFVSDRDGVKKFDISEIGYERRNGYSWYNSDGLKVFKKYEQWKKKHNK
;
A
#
# COMPACT_ATOMS: atom_id res chain seq x y z
N ILE A 1 15.83 -7.19 2.73
CA ILE A 1 14.54 -7.89 2.87
C ILE A 1 13.81 -7.53 4.16
N GLU A 2 14.55 -7.28 5.25
CA GLU A 2 13.97 -6.95 6.56
C GLU A 2 13.03 -5.75 6.54
N TRP A 3 13.39 -4.65 5.85
CA TRP A 3 12.48 -3.51 5.71
C TRP A 3 11.13 -3.89 5.06
N PHE A 4 11.13 -4.76 4.05
CA PHE A 4 9.89 -5.26 3.43
C PHE A 4 9.07 -6.13 4.40
N LYS A 5 9.73 -6.84 5.32
CA LYS A 5 9.03 -7.63 6.35
C LYS A 5 8.39 -6.73 7.40
N ALA A 6 9.10 -5.70 7.85
CA ALA A 6 8.64 -4.77 8.88
C ALA A 6 7.59 -3.76 8.38
N SER A 7 7.63 -3.41 7.09
CA SER A 7 6.78 -2.34 6.53
C SER A 7 5.44 -2.84 5.96
N LYS A 8 5.10 -4.12 6.16
CA LYS A 8 3.84 -4.66 5.64
C LYS A 8 2.65 -3.99 6.33
N ILE A 9 1.63 -3.73 5.54
CA ILE A 9 0.30 -3.39 6.02
C ILE A 9 -0.51 -4.68 6.00
N GLU A 10 -0.73 -5.24 7.18
CA GLU A 10 -1.52 -6.45 7.38
C GLU A 10 -2.94 -6.10 7.84
N GLY A 11 -3.88 -7.01 7.64
CA GLY A 11 -5.25 -6.86 8.10
C GLY A 11 -6.08 -5.80 7.35
N MET A 12 -5.62 -5.33 6.20
CA MET A 12 -6.29 -4.27 5.41
C MET A 12 -6.36 -4.64 3.94
N LYS A 13 -7.47 -4.28 3.29
CA LYS A 13 -7.67 -4.47 1.84
C LYS A 13 -8.29 -3.24 1.19
N LYS A 14 -8.13 -3.13 -0.12
CA LYS A 14 -8.91 -2.18 -0.94
C LYS A 14 -10.32 -2.73 -1.14
N GLU A 15 -11.32 -1.97 -0.75
CA GLU A 15 -12.71 -2.20 -1.11
C GLU A 15 -13.14 -1.18 -2.14
N PHE A 16 -13.61 -1.65 -3.30
CA PHE A 16 -14.13 -0.78 -4.35
C PHE A 16 -15.63 -0.59 -4.16
N PHE A 17 -16.09 0.64 -4.41
CA PHE A 17 -17.50 1.00 -4.33
C PHE A 17 -17.84 2.07 -5.39
N THR A 18 -19.12 2.37 -5.55
CA THR A 18 -19.59 3.51 -6.36
C THR A 18 -19.92 4.65 -5.40
N ASN A 19 -19.33 5.82 -5.61
CA ASN A 19 -19.58 7.00 -4.79
C ASN A 19 -20.89 7.72 -5.17
N ASP A 20 -21.24 8.77 -4.43
CA ASP A 20 -22.48 9.54 -4.62
C ASP A 20 -22.57 10.25 -5.99
N GLU A 21 -21.43 10.41 -6.68
CA GLU A 21 -21.35 10.95 -8.04
C GLU A 21 -21.48 9.86 -9.13
N GLY A 22 -21.76 8.61 -8.75
CA GLY A 22 -21.86 7.48 -9.68
C GLY A 22 -20.52 6.98 -10.22
N LYS A 23 -19.39 7.38 -9.62
CA LYS A 23 -18.04 7.01 -10.06
C LYS A 23 -17.46 5.87 -9.23
N LYS A 24 -16.62 5.03 -9.85
CA LYS A 24 -15.88 3.98 -9.13
C LYS A 24 -14.82 4.61 -8.23
N ASP A 25 -14.83 4.23 -6.97
CA ASP A 25 -13.88 4.68 -5.97
C ASP A 25 -13.38 3.48 -5.14
N PHE A 26 -12.44 3.72 -4.23
CA PHE A 26 -12.06 2.73 -3.24
C PHE A 26 -11.72 3.34 -1.88
N ARG A 27 -11.85 2.50 -0.85
CA ARG A 27 -11.44 2.79 0.52
C ARG A 27 -10.63 1.63 1.07
N MET A 28 -9.84 1.91 2.10
CA MET A 28 -9.13 0.88 2.85
C MET A 28 -10.03 0.36 3.96
N VAL A 29 -10.23 -0.95 4.05
CA VAL A 29 -11.09 -1.57 5.08
C VAL A 29 -10.36 -2.70 5.81
N PRO A 30 -10.69 -2.97 7.08
CA PRO A 30 -10.20 -4.14 7.81
C PRO A 30 -10.52 -5.44 7.10
N CYS A 31 -9.68 -6.44 7.31
CA CYS A 31 -9.77 -7.74 6.69
C CYS A 31 -9.00 -8.79 7.48
N THR A 32 -9.57 -9.98 7.67
CA THR A 32 -8.96 -11.04 8.50
C THR A 32 -8.00 -11.94 7.71
N ASP A 33 -8.28 -12.17 6.43
CA ASP A 33 -7.49 -13.07 5.57
C ASP A 33 -7.28 -12.43 4.19
N CYS A 34 -6.31 -11.54 4.11
CA CYS A 34 -5.90 -10.92 2.85
C CYS A 34 -4.39 -10.84 2.74
N PRO A 35 -3.88 -10.83 1.50
CA PRO A 35 -2.47 -10.60 1.27
C PRO A 35 -2.01 -9.27 1.87
N PRO A 36 -0.78 -9.20 2.42
CA PRO A 36 -0.24 -7.95 2.91
C PRO A 36 -0.11 -6.94 1.77
N LEU A 37 -0.26 -5.68 2.12
CA LEU A 37 -0.02 -4.55 1.24
C LEU A 37 1.24 -3.81 1.66
N TRP A 38 1.75 -2.99 0.76
CA TRP A 38 2.74 -1.96 1.04
C TRP A 38 2.23 -0.64 0.49
N ALA A 39 2.49 0.43 1.24
CA ALA A 39 2.31 1.76 0.71
C ALA A 39 3.41 2.07 -0.31
N ARG A 40 3.11 2.98 -1.23
CA ARG A 40 4.09 3.53 -2.16
C ARG A 40 5.14 4.34 -1.41
N PHE A 41 4.73 5.03 -0.34
CA PHE A 41 5.58 5.93 0.43
C PHE A 41 5.42 5.70 1.93
N TYR A 42 6.53 5.84 2.63
CA TYR A 42 6.65 5.77 4.07
C TYR A 42 7.47 6.98 4.53
N THR A 43 7.11 7.55 5.68
CA THR A 43 7.90 8.60 6.34
C THR A 43 9.30 8.08 6.67
N LEU A 44 10.29 8.99 6.71
CA LEU A 44 11.67 8.60 7.01
C LEU A 44 11.91 8.48 8.51
N GLU A 45 11.11 9.19 9.30
CA GLU A 45 11.26 9.33 10.74
C GLU A 45 10.78 8.08 11.49
N ASP A 46 9.59 7.59 11.15
CA ASP A 46 8.89 6.51 11.86
C ASP A 46 8.36 5.40 10.95
N ASN A 47 8.69 5.44 9.66
CA ASN A 47 8.28 4.42 8.68
C ASN A 47 6.75 4.19 8.65
N ARG A 48 5.99 5.27 8.80
CA ARG A 48 4.54 5.30 8.71
C ARG A 48 4.09 5.46 7.25
N PRO A 49 3.16 4.62 6.75
CA PRO A 49 2.51 4.84 5.47
C PRO A 49 1.88 6.23 5.36
N PHE A 50 2.07 6.91 4.23
CA PHE A 50 1.38 8.15 3.95
C PHE A 50 0.98 8.26 2.47
N VAL A 51 0.03 9.14 2.20
CA VAL A 51 -0.42 9.54 0.86
C VAL A 51 -0.31 11.05 0.71
N SER A 52 -0.48 11.56 -0.50
CA SER A 52 -0.41 13.00 -0.77
C SER A 52 -1.33 13.35 -1.94
N ASP A 53 -1.82 14.58 -1.95
CA ASP A 53 -2.53 15.12 -3.10
C ASP A 53 -1.59 16.02 -3.93
N ARG A 54 -2.15 16.71 -4.93
CA ARG A 54 -1.47 17.66 -5.81
C ARG A 54 -0.92 18.88 -5.07
N ASP A 55 -1.41 19.16 -3.87
CA ASP A 55 -0.91 20.21 -2.98
C ASP A 55 0.43 19.84 -2.29
N GLY A 56 0.86 18.58 -2.38
CA GLY A 56 2.10 18.09 -1.76
C GLY A 56 2.00 17.90 -0.24
N VAL A 57 0.80 17.99 0.34
CA VAL A 57 0.60 17.83 1.78
C VAL A 57 0.53 16.34 2.12
N LYS A 58 1.35 15.90 3.08
CA LYS A 58 1.27 14.53 3.62
C LYS A 58 -0.08 14.32 4.31
N LYS A 59 -0.78 13.26 3.93
CA LYS A 59 -2.02 12.77 4.53
C LYS A 59 -1.84 11.33 4.95
N PHE A 60 -2.65 10.86 5.90
CA PHE A 60 -2.48 9.53 6.49
C PHE A 60 -3.65 8.59 6.22
N ASP A 61 -4.74 9.10 5.65
CA ASP A 61 -5.86 8.32 5.14
C ASP A 61 -6.12 8.63 3.65
N ILE A 62 -6.46 7.60 2.89
CA ILE A 62 -6.73 7.72 1.45
C ILE A 62 -7.97 8.58 1.16
N SER A 63 -8.90 8.68 2.11
CA SER A 63 -10.08 9.54 2.01
C SER A 63 -9.75 11.03 2.10
N GLU A 64 -8.58 11.40 2.62
CA GLU A 64 -8.14 12.80 2.75
C GLU A 64 -7.60 13.42 1.45
N ILE A 65 -7.40 12.62 0.40
CA ILE A 65 -6.94 13.09 -0.91
C ILE A 65 -8.08 13.08 -1.93
N GLY A 66 -8.02 13.97 -2.90
CA GLY A 66 -9.01 14.13 -3.95
C GLY A 66 -9.17 12.90 -4.82
N TYR A 67 -10.37 12.74 -5.38
CA TYR A 67 -10.78 11.58 -6.19
C TYR A 67 -9.77 11.21 -7.29
N GLU A 68 -9.22 12.22 -7.97
CA GLU A 68 -8.28 12.02 -9.09
C GLU A 68 -6.96 11.40 -8.64
N ARG A 69 -6.35 11.88 -7.55
CA ARG A 69 -5.12 11.29 -7.00
C ARG A 69 -5.38 9.99 -6.28
N ARG A 70 -6.51 9.87 -5.58
CA ARG A 70 -6.94 8.61 -4.96
C ARG A 70 -7.00 7.48 -5.98
N ASN A 71 -7.72 7.68 -7.08
CA ASN A 71 -8.02 6.62 -8.04
C ASN A 71 -7.03 6.52 -9.21
N GLY A 72 -6.35 7.62 -9.55
CA GLY A 72 -5.40 7.67 -10.67
C GLY A 72 -3.98 7.24 -10.33
N TYR A 73 -3.68 6.93 -9.07
CA TYR A 73 -2.34 6.56 -8.62
C TYR A 73 -2.34 5.34 -7.68
N SER A 74 -1.34 4.47 -7.83
CA SER A 74 -1.23 3.24 -7.03
C SER A 74 -0.54 3.51 -5.70
N TRP A 75 -1.33 3.90 -4.70
CA TRP A 75 -0.85 4.17 -3.33
C TRP A 75 -0.53 2.93 -2.52
N TYR A 76 -1.26 1.83 -2.73
CA TYR A 76 -1.07 0.56 -2.04
C TYR A 76 -1.08 -0.59 -3.03
N ASN A 77 -0.19 -1.56 -2.87
CA ASN A 77 -0.19 -2.80 -3.68
C ASN A 77 0.47 -3.96 -2.92
N SER A 78 0.39 -5.16 -3.49
CA SER A 78 0.97 -6.39 -2.95
C SER A 78 2.28 -6.80 -3.64
N ASP A 79 2.94 -5.91 -4.40
CA ASP A 79 4.14 -6.24 -5.16
C ASP A 79 5.33 -6.61 -4.26
N GLY A 80 5.32 -6.22 -2.99
CA GLY A 80 6.29 -6.66 -1.99
C GLY A 80 6.40 -8.18 -1.87
N LEU A 81 5.34 -8.93 -2.17
CA LEU A 81 5.37 -10.40 -2.22
C LEU A 81 6.37 -10.93 -3.26
N LYS A 82 6.54 -10.23 -4.39
CA LYS A 82 7.50 -10.61 -5.43
C LYS A 82 8.93 -10.48 -4.92
N VAL A 83 9.20 -9.53 -4.01
CA VAL A 83 10.52 -9.34 -3.41
C VAL A 83 10.88 -10.54 -2.54
N PHE A 84 9.95 -11.06 -1.73
CA PHE A 84 10.18 -12.28 -0.94
C PHE A 84 10.48 -13.48 -1.83
N LYS A 85 9.67 -13.69 -2.88
CA LYS A 85 9.91 -14.78 -3.83
C LYS A 85 11.30 -14.71 -4.46
N LYS A 86 11.73 -13.52 -4.91
CA LYS A 86 13.06 -13.32 -5.49
C LYS A 86 14.18 -13.51 -4.46
N TYR A 87 13.97 -13.06 -3.23
CA TYR A 87 14.95 -13.22 -2.16
C TYR A 87 15.18 -14.70 -1.81
N GLU A 88 14.12 -15.50 -1.71
CA GLU A 88 14.24 -16.94 -1.45
C GLU A 88 15.00 -17.67 -2.57
N GLN A 89 14.75 -17.31 -3.83
CA GLN A 89 15.50 -17.85 -4.97
C GLN A 89 16.99 -17.47 -4.90
N TRP A 90 17.28 -16.22 -4.58
CA TRP A 90 18.65 -15.74 -4.41
C TRP A 90 19.36 -16.46 -3.27
N LYS A 91 18.70 -16.61 -2.12
CA LYS A 91 19.24 -17.25 -0.92
C LYS A 91 19.64 -18.70 -1.21
N LYS A 92 18.75 -19.48 -1.84
CA LYS A 92 19.02 -20.86 -2.29
C LYS A 92 20.20 -20.95 -3.26
N LYS A 93 20.30 -20.03 -4.22
CA LYS A 93 21.40 -20.01 -5.19
C LYS A 93 22.78 -19.79 -4.54
N HIS A 94 22.83 -19.08 -3.42
CA HIS A 94 24.10 -18.69 -2.77
C HIS A 94 24.36 -19.43 -1.46
N ASN A 95 23.65 -20.54 -1.18
CA ASN A 95 23.77 -21.33 0.05
C ASN A 95 23.75 -20.48 1.34
N LYS A 96 22.91 -19.45 1.37
CA LYS A 96 22.65 -18.66 2.57
C LYS A 96 21.38 -19.10 3.28
#